data_AF-A0A817D510-F1
#
_entry.id   AF-A0A817D510-F1
#
_cell.length_a   1.000
_cell.length_b   1.000
_cell.length_c   1.000
_cell.angle_alpha   90.00
_cell.angle_beta   90.00
_cell.angle_gamma   90.00
#
_symmetry.space_group_name_H-M   'P 1'
#
loop_
_entity.id
_entity.type
_entity.pdbx_description
1 polymer ?
#
loop_
_entity_poly.entity_id
_entity_poly.type
_entity_poly.pdbx_seq_one_letter_code
_entity_poly.pdbx_strand_id
1 'polypeptide(L)'
;MQREKLYNLQSKAYFNYVLLFSKKAKFLFNCKNGYNDAIVNGEIATSQLILHANYQIASLQTKYQGWDFRNKENWGCNNKVSPIFLDRAVDGISHDPYELIFVKYKGLPPFDTDLERRALVYQKWLVERPEAKQKN
;
A
#
# COMPACT_ATOMS: atom_id res chain seq x y z
N MET A 1 -26.53 -8.64 31.75
CA MET A 1 -25.43 -8.26 32.67
C MET A 1 -24.01 -8.55 32.15
N GLN A 2 -23.73 -9.66 31.45
CA GLN A 2 -22.36 -9.94 30.91
C GLN A 2 -22.01 -9.22 29.59
N ARG A 3 -22.99 -8.93 28.72
CA ARG A 3 -22.76 -8.24 27.42
C ARG A 3 -22.34 -6.78 27.54
N GLU A 4 -22.86 -6.03 28.52
CA GLU A 4 -22.49 -4.62 28.76
C GLU A 4 -21.06 -4.45 29.28
N LYS A 5 -20.54 -5.45 30.02
CA LYS A 5 -19.15 -5.46 30.50
C LYS A 5 -18.17 -5.65 29.34
N LEU A 6 -18.51 -6.51 28.36
CA LEU A 6 -17.71 -6.73 27.15
C LEU A 6 -17.67 -5.50 26.23
N TYR A 7 -18.80 -4.82 26.03
CA TYR A 7 -18.85 -3.55 25.28
C TYR A 7 -18.03 -2.43 25.94
N ASN A 8 -18.09 -2.31 27.27
CA ASN A 8 -17.29 -1.33 28.02
C ASN A 8 -15.79 -1.64 27.99
N LEU A 9 -15.40 -2.92 27.99
CA LEU A 9 -14.00 -3.35 27.87
C LEU A 9 -13.45 -3.12 26.45
N GLN A 10 -14.24 -3.42 25.41
CA GLN A 10 -13.87 -3.11 24.02
C GLN A 10 -13.76 -1.60 23.77
N SER A 11 -14.71 -0.80 24.27
CA SER A 11 -14.68 0.66 24.16
C SER A 11 -13.46 1.28 24.86
N LYS A 12 -13.12 0.84 26.08
CA LYS A 12 -11.92 1.29 26.80
C LYS A 12 -10.61 0.82 26.13
N ALA A 13 -10.59 -0.37 25.56
CA ALA A 13 -9.45 -0.87 24.79
C ALA A 13 -9.24 -0.05 23.51
N TYR A 14 -10.30 0.28 22.78
CA TYR A 14 -10.27 1.17 21.62
C TYR A 14 -9.81 2.59 21.98
N PHE A 15 -10.33 3.17 23.06
CA PHE A 15 -9.94 4.51 23.51
C PHE A 15 -8.46 4.57 23.92
N ASN A 16 -7.97 3.53 24.62
CA ASN A 16 -6.54 3.41 24.94
C ASN A 16 -5.67 3.15 23.69
N TYR A 17 -6.17 2.42 22.68
CA TYR A 17 -5.45 2.21 21.42
C TYR A 17 -5.31 3.50 20.60
N VAL A 18 -6.36 4.32 20.54
CA VAL A 18 -6.32 5.64 19.87
C VAL A 18 -5.34 6.59 20.58
N LEU A 19 -5.32 6.56 21.92
CA LEU A 19 -4.35 7.33 22.72
C LEU A 19 -2.91 6.81 22.60
N LEU A 20 -2.71 5.49 22.48
CA LEU A 20 -1.39 4.87 22.25
C LEU A 20 -0.87 5.14 20.84
N PHE A 21 -1.73 5.12 19.81
CA PHE A 21 -1.39 5.55 18.46
C PHE A 21 -1.02 7.03 18.41
N SER A 22 -1.77 7.89 19.13
CA SER A 22 -1.49 9.32 19.23
C SER A 22 -0.10 9.60 19.85
N LYS A 23 0.31 8.85 20.87
CA LYS A 23 1.63 9.03 21.51
C LYS A 23 2.80 8.42 20.72
N LYS A 24 2.62 7.28 20.02
CA LYS A 24 3.68 6.67 19.18
C LYS A 24 3.86 7.34 17.81
N ALA A 25 2.83 7.97 17.26
CA ALA A 25 2.90 8.70 15.99
C ALA A 25 3.88 9.88 16.03
N LYS A 26 4.10 10.47 17.21
CA LYS A 26 4.99 11.62 17.41
C LYS A 26 6.46 11.31 17.06
N PHE A 27 6.88 10.05 17.17
CA PHE A 27 8.24 9.63 16.81
C PHE A 27 8.39 9.26 15.32
N LEU A 28 7.31 8.74 14.71
CA LEU A 28 7.27 8.38 13.28
C LEU A 28 7.22 9.59 12.35
N PHE A 29 6.62 10.70 12.81
CA PHE A 29 6.60 11.97 12.08
C PHE A 29 7.69 12.95 12.55
N ASN A 30 8.72 12.52 13.25
CA ASN A 30 9.68 13.49 13.82
C ASN A 30 10.46 14.29 12.75
N CYS A 31 10.55 13.76 11.52
CA CYS A 31 11.09 14.46 10.34
C CYS A 31 10.00 14.97 9.38
N LYS A 32 8.73 14.93 9.79
CA LYS A 32 7.56 15.26 8.95
C LYS A 32 6.63 16.21 9.69
N ASN A 33 6.11 17.22 9.01
CA ASN A 33 5.24 18.25 9.62
C ASN A 33 3.81 17.75 9.92
N GLY A 34 3.55 16.45 9.77
CA GLY A 34 2.27 15.79 10.05
C GLY A 34 1.92 14.69 9.06
N TYR A 35 0.70 14.16 9.18
CA TYR A 35 0.20 13.08 8.32
C TYR A 35 0.17 13.47 6.83
N ASN A 36 -0.35 14.67 6.52
CA ASN A 36 -0.43 15.16 5.13
C ASN A 36 0.96 15.33 4.53
N ASP A 37 1.94 15.81 5.32
CA ASP A 37 3.33 15.94 4.89
C ASP A 37 3.95 14.56 4.62
N ALA A 38 3.66 13.57 5.45
CA ALA A 38 4.14 12.21 5.23
C ALA A 38 3.54 11.54 3.98
N ILE A 39 2.27 11.79 3.66
CA ILE A 39 1.62 11.23 2.46
C ILE A 39 2.01 12.02 1.21
N VAL A 40 1.82 13.33 1.20
CA VAL A 40 2.06 14.15 0.01
C VAL A 40 3.55 14.18 -0.33
N ASN A 41 4.40 14.50 0.65
CA ASN A 41 5.85 14.59 0.40
C ASN A 41 6.56 13.23 0.46
N GLY A 42 5.95 12.20 1.05
CA GLY A 42 6.53 10.85 1.07
C GLY A 42 6.10 9.96 -0.09
N GLU A 43 4.84 10.03 -0.54
CA GLU A 43 4.28 9.12 -1.54
C GLU A 43 4.13 9.77 -2.93
N ILE A 44 3.79 11.06 -2.99
CA ILE A 44 3.40 11.74 -4.24
C ILE A 44 4.53 12.63 -4.80
N ALA A 45 5.29 13.30 -3.93
CA ALA A 45 6.25 14.32 -4.34
C ALA A 45 7.34 13.78 -5.27
N THR A 46 7.85 12.56 -5.04
CA THR A 46 8.85 11.95 -5.93
C THR A 46 8.32 11.83 -7.36
N SER A 47 7.11 11.31 -7.52
CA SER A 47 6.45 11.19 -8.83
C SER A 47 6.23 12.55 -9.47
N GLN A 48 5.79 13.56 -8.70
CA GLN A 48 5.60 14.92 -9.20
C GLN A 48 6.91 15.55 -9.67
N LEU A 49 8.00 15.38 -8.93
CA LEU A 49 9.32 15.91 -9.29
C LEU A 49 9.83 15.28 -10.60
N ILE A 50 9.70 13.96 -10.74
CA ILE A 50 10.07 13.23 -11.98
C ILE A 50 9.28 13.79 -13.17
N LEU A 51 7.95 13.90 -13.03
CA LEU A 51 7.07 14.39 -14.09
C LEU A 51 7.32 15.89 -14.40
N HIS A 52 7.58 16.73 -13.40
CA HIS A 52 7.92 18.15 -13.59
C HIS A 52 9.26 18.34 -14.31
N ALA A 53 10.20 17.43 -14.12
CA ALA A 53 11.45 17.38 -14.86
C ALA A 53 11.30 16.76 -16.28
N ASN A 54 10.05 16.56 -16.73
CA ASN A 54 9.69 16.00 -18.04
C ASN A 54 10.14 14.54 -18.27
N TYR A 55 10.46 13.81 -17.20
CA TYR A 55 10.68 12.37 -17.23
C TYR A 55 9.36 11.60 -17.12
N GLN A 56 9.34 10.38 -17.65
CA GLN A 56 8.19 9.49 -17.60
C GLN A 56 8.27 8.50 -16.43
N ILE A 57 7.12 8.06 -15.95
CA ILE A 57 6.95 6.90 -15.07
C ILE A 57 6.36 5.75 -15.90
N ALA A 58 7.06 4.62 -15.99
CA ALA A 58 6.51 3.41 -16.61
C ALA A 58 5.69 2.61 -15.58
N SER A 59 4.62 1.95 -16.04
CA SER A 59 3.82 1.05 -15.21
C SER A 59 4.11 -0.41 -15.56
N LEU A 60 4.19 -1.26 -14.54
CA LEU A 60 4.21 -2.72 -14.72
C LEU A 60 2.81 -3.27 -15.00
N GLN A 61 1.75 -2.60 -14.51
CA GLN A 61 0.37 -3.04 -14.70
C GLN A 61 -0.03 -2.95 -16.18
N THR A 62 -0.54 -4.06 -16.71
CA THR A 62 -0.89 -4.19 -18.13
C THR A 62 -1.82 -3.08 -18.62
N LYS A 63 -2.82 -2.69 -17.82
CA LYS A 63 -3.78 -1.61 -18.12
C LYS A 63 -3.12 -0.27 -18.46
N TYR A 64 -1.99 0.03 -17.83
CA TYR A 64 -1.32 1.32 -17.89
C TYR A 64 0.02 1.27 -18.63
N GLN A 65 0.38 0.14 -19.23
CA GLN A 65 1.57 0.05 -20.07
C GLN A 65 1.41 0.96 -21.30
N GLY A 66 2.46 1.73 -21.62
CA GLY A 66 2.46 2.68 -22.73
C GLY A 66 1.75 4.01 -22.46
N TRP A 67 1.15 4.19 -21.29
CA TRP A 67 0.53 5.46 -20.91
C TRP A 67 1.56 6.56 -20.67
N ASP A 68 1.23 7.78 -21.13
CA ASP A 68 2.05 8.95 -20.86
C ASP A 68 1.55 9.73 -19.64
N PHE A 69 2.16 9.54 -18.46
CA PHE A 69 1.76 10.26 -17.26
C PHE A 69 2.23 11.73 -17.20
N ARG A 70 2.96 12.22 -18.20
CA ARG A 70 3.21 13.66 -18.34
C ARG A 70 1.97 14.38 -18.88
N ASN A 71 1.13 13.67 -19.66
CA ASN A 71 -0.17 14.17 -20.07
C ASN A 71 -1.15 14.10 -18.87
N LYS A 72 -1.61 15.27 -18.43
CA LYS A 72 -2.54 15.39 -17.28
C LYS A 72 -3.91 14.77 -17.54
N GLU A 73 -4.31 14.61 -18.80
CA GLU A 73 -5.56 13.92 -19.16
C GLU A 73 -5.55 12.45 -18.70
N ASN A 74 -4.36 11.85 -18.60
CA ASN A 74 -4.18 10.48 -18.15
C ASN A 74 -4.26 10.30 -16.62
N TRP A 75 -4.33 11.39 -15.83
CA TRP A 75 -4.30 11.32 -14.36
C TRP A 75 -5.64 10.89 -13.74
N GLY A 76 -6.74 10.96 -14.51
CA GLY A 76 -8.09 10.60 -14.06
C GLY A 76 -8.46 9.12 -14.19
N CYS A 77 -7.50 8.24 -14.49
CA CYS A 77 -7.74 6.91 -15.06
C CYS A 77 -8.09 5.78 -14.10
N ASN A 78 -7.99 6.02 -12.79
CA ASN A 78 -8.25 5.03 -11.74
C ASN A 78 -9.38 5.45 -10.79
N ASN A 79 -10.24 6.40 -11.20
CA ASN A 79 -11.32 6.96 -10.38
C ASN A 79 -10.85 7.51 -9.01
N LYS A 80 -9.55 7.87 -8.90
CA LYS A 80 -8.91 8.28 -7.64
C LYS A 80 -9.00 7.21 -6.53
N VAL A 81 -9.18 5.95 -6.92
CA VAL A 81 -9.20 4.81 -6.01
C VAL A 81 -7.77 4.29 -5.85
N SER A 82 -7.38 4.06 -4.59
CA SER A 82 -6.10 3.43 -4.30
C SER A 82 -6.17 1.94 -4.61
N PRO A 83 -5.31 1.41 -5.50
CA PRO A 83 -5.34 0.00 -5.90
C PRO A 83 -4.98 -0.98 -4.77
N ILE A 84 -4.39 -0.48 -3.67
CA ILE A 84 -3.79 -1.30 -2.62
C ILE A 84 -4.67 -1.52 -1.39
N PHE A 85 -5.75 -0.75 -1.21
CA PHE A 85 -6.57 -0.82 0.02
C PHE A 85 -7.85 -1.63 -0.11
N LEU A 86 -8.27 -1.91 -1.34
CA LEU A 86 -9.50 -2.65 -1.63
C LEU A 86 -9.16 -3.72 -2.66
N ASP A 87 -9.45 -4.98 -2.32
CA ASP A 87 -9.41 -6.03 -3.32
C ASP A 87 -10.37 -5.66 -4.46
N ARG A 88 -9.98 -5.96 -5.70
CA ARG A 88 -10.79 -5.66 -6.90
C ARG A 88 -11.04 -4.16 -7.17
N ALA A 89 -10.22 -3.28 -6.59
CA ALA A 89 -10.33 -1.83 -6.75
C ALA A 89 -10.20 -1.33 -8.20
N VAL A 90 -9.45 -2.04 -9.04
CA VAL A 90 -9.22 -1.68 -10.44
C VAL A 90 -9.97 -2.68 -11.30
N ASP A 91 -11.01 -2.19 -11.99
CA ASP A 91 -11.84 -2.97 -12.94
C ASP A 91 -12.39 -4.30 -12.41
N GLY A 92 -12.56 -4.44 -11.09
CA GLY A 92 -13.08 -5.66 -10.48
C GLY A 92 -12.06 -6.80 -10.36
N ILE A 93 -10.78 -6.56 -10.70
CA ILE A 93 -9.72 -7.59 -10.67
C ILE A 93 -8.76 -7.40 -9.49
N SER A 94 -8.30 -8.53 -8.93
CA SER A 94 -7.24 -8.54 -7.94
C SER A 94 -5.88 -8.34 -8.62
N HIS A 95 -5.02 -7.51 -8.05
CA HIS A 95 -3.68 -7.29 -8.58
C HIS A 95 -2.83 -8.57 -8.52
N ASP A 96 -1.98 -8.78 -9.52
CA ASP A 96 -0.97 -9.82 -9.46
C ASP A 96 0.27 -9.33 -8.69
N PRO A 97 0.90 -10.17 -7.83
CA PRO A 97 2.14 -9.79 -7.17
C PRO A 97 3.27 -9.38 -8.12
N TYR A 98 3.28 -9.85 -9.38
CA TYR A 98 4.28 -9.41 -10.38
C TYR A 98 3.96 -8.07 -11.04
N GLU A 99 2.74 -7.55 -10.89
CA GLU A 99 2.37 -6.22 -11.39
C GLU A 99 2.63 -5.10 -10.37
N LEU A 100 3.14 -5.44 -9.19
CA LEU A 100 3.43 -4.53 -8.09
C LEU A 100 4.89 -4.65 -7.64
N ILE A 101 5.55 -3.51 -7.40
CA ILE A 101 6.90 -3.50 -6.83
C ILE A 101 6.86 -3.70 -5.31
N PHE A 102 5.86 -3.12 -4.65
CA PHE A 102 5.69 -3.20 -3.20
C PHE A 102 4.23 -3.40 -2.84
N VAL A 103 3.96 -4.38 -1.97
CA VAL A 103 2.64 -4.55 -1.34
C VAL A 103 2.66 -3.79 -0.02
N LYS A 104 1.78 -2.80 0.15
CA LYS A 104 1.73 -1.99 1.38
C LYS A 104 1.21 -2.84 2.53
N TYR A 105 2.03 -3.03 3.56
CA TYR A 105 1.68 -3.79 4.75
C TYR A 105 1.16 -2.87 5.87
N LYS A 106 -0.06 -3.10 6.36
CA LYS A 106 -0.60 -2.49 7.59
C LYS A 106 -0.80 -3.61 8.63
N GLY A 107 0.17 -3.78 9.51
CA GLY A 107 0.29 -4.95 10.40
C GLY A 107 -0.72 -5.10 11.53
N LEU A 108 -2.03 -5.14 11.27
CA LEU A 108 -3.03 -5.61 12.23
C LEU A 108 -3.99 -6.62 11.57
N PRO A 109 -3.91 -7.92 11.94
CA PRO A 109 -4.81 -8.96 11.47
C PRO A 109 -6.28 -8.78 11.96
N PRO A 110 -7.26 -9.46 11.34
CA PRO A 110 -7.09 -10.44 10.27
C PRO A 110 -6.78 -9.75 8.93
N PHE A 111 -5.72 -10.22 8.29
CA PHE A 111 -5.43 -9.94 6.89
C PHE A 111 -6.63 -10.39 6.06
N ASP A 112 -7.19 -9.55 5.21
CA ASP A 112 -8.36 -9.94 4.41
C ASP A 112 -8.34 -9.39 2.99
N THR A 113 -7.15 -9.26 2.40
CA THR A 113 -7.05 -9.08 0.94
C THR A 113 -6.35 -10.28 0.32
N ASP A 114 -6.88 -10.76 -0.81
CA ASP A 114 -6.27 -11.86 -1.56
C ASP A 114 -4.83 -11.53 -1.99
N LEU A 115 -4.55 -10.25 -2.21
CA LEU A 115 -3.24 -9.73 -2.59
C LEU A 115 -2.12 -10.05 -1.57
N GLU A 116 -2.38 -9.81 -0.27
CA GLU A 116 -1.40 -10.11 0.78
C GLU A 116 -1.12 -11.62 0.87
N ARG A 117 -2.16 -12.45 0.75
CA ARG A 117 -2.02 -13.91 0.74
C ARG A 117 -1.18 -14.39 -0.43
N ARG A 118 -1.43 -13.86 -1.64
CA ARG A 118 -0.67 -14.19 -2.85
C ARG A 118 0.80 -13.78 -2.74
N ALA A 119 1.08 -12.60 -2.18
CA ALA A 119 2.45 -12.12 -1.96
C ALA A 119 3.27 -13.07 -1.05
N LEU A 120 2.65 -13.59 0.03
CA LEU A 120 3.30 -14.57 0.91
C LEU A 120 3.62 -15.90 0.19
N VAL A 121 2.70 -16.37 -0.67
CA VAL A 121 2.93 -17.58 -1.48
C VAL A 121 4.10 -17.37 -2.45
N TYR A 122 4.18 -16.20 -3.08
CA TYR A 122 5.27 -15.89 -4.01
C TYR A 122 6.61 -15.78 -3.28
N GLN A 123 6.63 -15.13 -2.10
CA GLN A 123 7.81 -15.09 -1.25
C GLN A 123 8.28 -16.51 -0.88
N LYS A 124 7.35 -17.39 -0.54
CA LYS A 124 7.66 -18.81 -0.27
C LYS A 124 8.30 -19.47 -1.50
N TRP A 125 7.72 -19.33 -2.68
CA TRP A 125 8.27 -19.91 -3.91
C TRP A 125 9.65 -19.37 -4.29
N LEU A 126 9.92 -18.07 -4.03
CA LEU A 126 11.25 -17.49 -4.24
C LEU A 126 12.31 -18.11 -3.32
N VAL A 127 11.93 -18.42 -2.08
CA VAL A 127 12.81 -19.09 -1.10
C VAL A 127 13.01 -20.57 -1.47
N GLU A 128 11.98 -21.23 -1.99
CA GLU A 128 12.03 -22.64 -2.42
C GLU A 128 12.70 -22.83 -3.79
N ARG A 129 13.01 -21.75 -4.52
CA ARG A 129 13.57 -21.82 -5.87
C ARG A 129 14.96 -22.45 -5.83
N PRO A 130 15.23 -23.52 -6.62
CA PRO A 130 16.56 -24.09 -6.70
C PRO A 130 17.55 -23.06 -7.27
N GLU A 131 18.78 -23.04 -6.75
CA GLU A 131 19.83 -22.17 -7.26
C GLU A 131 20.11 -22.48 -8.73
N ALA A 132 20.24 -21.43 -9.55
CA ALA A 132 20.61 -21.60 -10.93
C ALA A 132 22.03 -22.18 -10.98
N LYS A 133 22.17 -23.39 -11.56
CA LYS A 133 23.49 -23.96 -11.83
C LYS A 133 24.25 -23.00 -12.73
N GLN A 134 25.32 -22.40 -12.22
CA GLN A 134 26.26 -21.65 -13.05
C GLN A 134 26.84 -22.63 -14.08
N LYS A 135 26.63 -22.33 -15.37
CA LYS A 135 27.33 -23.03 -16.43
C LYS A 135 28.75 -22.46 -16.46
N ASN A 136 29.72 -23.29 -16.06
CA ASN A 136 31.15 -23.03 -16.28
C ASN A 136 31.48 -23.05 -17.77
#